data_AF-A0A4Q2XMD5-F1
#
_entry.id   AF-A0A4Q2XMD5-F1
#
_cell.length_a   1.000
_cell.length_b   1.000
_cell.length_c   1.000
_cell.angle_alpha   90.00
_cell.angle_beta   90.00
_cell.angle_gamma   90.00
#
_symmetry.space_group_name_H-M   'P 1'
#
loop_
_entity.id
_entity.type
_entity.pdbx_description
1 polymer ?
#
loop_
_entity_poly.entity_id
_entity_poly.type
_entity_poly.pdbx_seq_one_letter_code
_entity_poly.pdbx_strand_id
1 'polypeptide(L)' 'MRFQLQQRFWSLGDDFVIRDADGADRYQVDGRAFSFGDKLSFRDMAGHELAFIRQRLL' A
#
# COMPACT_ATOMS: atom_id res chain seq x y z
N MET A 1 -12.14 -2.63 15.43
CA MET A 1 -11.98 -2.29 13.99
C MET A 1 -10.88 -3.16 13.43
N ARG A 2 -11.12 -3.87 12.32
CA ARG A 2 -10.14 -4.79 11.71
C ARG A 2 -9.90 -4.33 10.27
N PHE A 3 -8.63 -4.20 9.90
CA PHE A 3 -8.20 -3.96 8.54
C PHE A 3 -7.35 -5.12 8.05
N GLN A 4 -7.48 -5.48 6.79
CA GLN A 4 -6.78 -6.58 6.15
C GLN A 4 -5.96 -6.03 4.98
N LEU A 5 -4.66 -6.29 4.99
CA LEU A 5 -3.77 -5.99 3.88
C LEU A 5 -3.74 -7.17 2.92
N GLN A 6 -4.12 -6.95 1.66
CA GLN A 6 -4.03 -7.95 0.61
C GLN A 6 -2.97 -7.55 -0.40
N GLN A 7 -1.95 -8.40 -0.55
CA GLN A 7 -0.91 -8.27 -1.57
C GLN A 7 -1.38 -8.89 -2.89
N ARG A 8 -1.14 -8.21 -4.01
CA ARG A 8 -1.28 -8.83 -5.34
C ARG A 8 0.00 -9.60 -5.69
N PHE A 9 -0.06 -10.92 -5.63
CA PHE A 9 1.08 -11.85 -5.87
C PHE A 9 1.72 -11.78 -7.28
N TRP A 10 1.19 -10.98 -8.21
CA TRP A 10 1.55 -11.02 -9.64
C TRP A 10 2.13 -9.71 -10.20
N SER A 11 2.27 -8.68 -9.37
CA SER A 11 2.90 -7.42 -9.78
C SER A 11 4.39 -7.49 -9.49
N LEU A 12 5.26 -7.13 -10.43
CA LEU A 12 6.71 -6.89 -10.18
C LEU A 12 6.97 -5.69 -9.23
N GLY A 13 5.97 -5.29 -8.44
CA GLY A 13 5.95 -4.12 -7.56
C GLY A 13 5.08 -4.36 -6.34
N ASP A 14 5.38 -3.61 -5.29
CA ASP A 14 4.80 -3.71 -3.95
C ASP A 14 3.43 -3.00 -3.86
N ASP A 15 2.44 -3.50 -4.62
CA ASP A 15 1.08 -2.96 -4.58
C ASP A 15 0.17 -3.74 -3.62
N PHE A 16 -0.43 -3.01 -2.68
CA PHE A 16 -1.32 -3.57 -1.67
C PHE A 16 -2.64 -2.80 -1.60
N VAL A 17 -3.70 -3.51 -1.24
CA VAL A 17 -5.02 -2.93 -0.94
C VAL A 17 -5.38 -3.25 0.50
N ILE A 18 -5.86 -2.25 1.23
CA ILE A 18 -6.33 -2.40 2.60
C ILE A 18 -7.86 -2.41 2.58
N ARG A 19 -8.44 -3.50 3.09
CA ARG A 19 -9.88 -3.66 3.28
C ARG A 19 -10.27 -3.55 4.73
N ASP A 20 -11.46 -3.07 5.00
CA ASP A 20 -12.07 -3.17 6.33
C ASP A 20 -12.63 -4.59 6.60
N ALA A 21 -13.29 -4.75 7.74
CA ALA A 21 -13.87 -6.02 8.16
C ALA A 21 -15.02 -6.49 7.25
N ASP A 22 -15.68 -5.56 6.56
CA ASP A 22 -16.79 -5.83 5.65
C ASP A 22 -16.28 -6.13 4.22
N GLY A 23 -14.96 -6.08 4.02
CA GLY A 23 -14.32 -6.34 2.74
C GLY A 23 -14.31 -5.13 1.80
N ALA A 24 -14.68 -3.94 2.26
CA ALA A 24 -14.63 -2.74 1.45
C ALA A 24 -13.19 -2.21 1.35
N ASP A 25 -12.74 -1.92 0.14
CA ASP A 25 -11.45 -1.28 -0.10
C ASP A 25 -11.47 0.14 0.49
N ARG A 26 -10.53 0.43 1.40
CA ARG A 26 -10.43 1.73 2.08
C ARG A 26 -9.20 2.51 1.71
N TYR A 27 -8.09 1.82 1.44
CA TYR A 27 -6.82 2.44 1.13
C TYR A 27 -6.02 1.59 0.14
N GLN A 28 -5.11 2.26 -0.54
CA GLN A 28 -4.14 1.66 -1.44
C GLN A 28 -2.73 2.01 -0.97
N VAL A 29 -1.84 1.03 -1.03
CA VAL A 29 -0.40 1.23 -0.80
C VAL A 29 0.32 0.88 -2.09
N ASP A 30 1.05 1.85 -2.64
CA ASP A 30 1.78 1.75 -3.89
C ASP A 30 3.28 1.79 -3.60
N GLY A 31 3.97 0.72 -3.97
CA GLY A 31 5.41 0.56 -3.84
C GLY A 31 6.13 1.16 -5.04
N ARG A 32 6.76 2.32 -4.81
CA ARG A 32 7.48 3.05 -5.86
C ARG A 32 8.93 2.60 -5.97
N ALA A 33 9.16 1.37 -6.41
CA ALA A 33 10.40 0.84 -7.04
C ALA A 33 10.37 -0.70 -7.07
N PHE A 34 11.19 -1.32 -7.93
CA PHE A 34 11.55 -2.74 -7.88
C PHE A 34 12.31 -3.16 -6.60
N SER A 35 12.46 -2.25 -5.64
CA SER A 35 13.06 -2.50 -4.34
C SER A 35 11.94 -2.74 -3.33
N PHE A 36 11.93 -3.92 -2.71
CA PHE A 36 10.92 -4.28 -1.72
C PHE A 36 10.94 -3.29 -0.54
N GLY A 37 9.86 -2.52 -0.34
CA GLY A 37 9.66 -1.70 0.86
C GLY A 37 10.46 -0.39 1.01
N ASP A 38 11.28 0.03 0.03
CA ASP A 38 12.10 1.25 0.18
C ASP A 38 11.28 2.54 0.21
N LYS A 39 10.21 2.58 -0.58
CA LYS A 39 9.32 3.75 -0.73
C LYS A 39 7.88 3.29 -0.94
N LEU A 40 7.00 3.69 -0.03
CA LEU A 40 5.57 3.37 -0.09
C LEU A 40 4.75 4.66 -0.10
N SER A 41 3.76 4.71 -0.97
CA SER A 41 2.77 5.77 -1.08
C SER A 41 1.44 5.25 -0.56
N PHE A 42 0.97 5.80 0.57
CA PHE A 42 -0.31 5.44 1.17
C PHE A 42 -1.38 6.42 0.67
N ARG A 43 -2.40 5.90 0.00
CA ARG A 43 -3.42 6.68 -0.70
C ARG A 43 -4.83 6.29 -0.25
N ASP A 44 -5.75 7.24 -0.35
CA ASP A 44 -7.18 6.94 -0.30
C ASP A 44 -7.66 6.27 -1.61
N MET A 45 -8.92 5.85 -1.64
CA MET A 45 -9.54 5.26 -2.83
C MET A 45 -9.77 6.25 -3.97
N ALA A 46 -9.66 7.56 -3.73
CA ALA A 46 -9.69 8.58 -4.77
C ALA A 46 -8.29 8.81 -5.40
N GLY A 47 -7.25 8.16 -4.87
CA GLY A 47 -5.88 8.26 -5.32
C GLY A 47 -5.09 9.42 -4.69
N HIS A 48 -5.65 10.13 -3.70
CA HIS A 48 -4.90 11.16 -2.98
C HIS A 48 -3.90 10.53 -2.03
N GLU A 49 -2.63 10.97 -2.10
CA GLU A 49 -1.60 10.55 -1.16
C GLU A 49 -1.84 11.18 0.21
N LEU A 50 -2.07 10.32 1.21
CA LEU A 50 -2.27 10.72 2.60
C LEU A 50 -0.95 10.64 3.39
N ALA A 51 -0.06 9.71 3.01
CA ALA A 51 1.24 9.57 3.64
C ALA A 51 2.28 8.96 2.69
N PHE A 52 3.54 9.30 2.94
CA PHE A 52 4.70 8.75 2.25
C PHE A 52 5.65 8.12 3.26
N ILE A 53 6.04 6.86 3.02
CA ILE A 53 6.93 6.08 3.89
C ILE A 53 8.20 5.81 3.09
N ARG A 54 9.36 6.09 3.68
CA ARG A 54 10.66 5.82 3.07
C ARG A 54 11.61 5.20 4.06
N GLN A 55 12.15 4.04 3.72
CA GLN A 55 13.25 3.42 4.45
C GLN A 55 14.54 4.18 4.16
N ARG A 56 15.33 4.42 5.21
CA ARG A 56 16.68 4.98 5.09
C ARG A 56 17.67 3.90 5.54
N LEU A 57 18.47 3.40 4.61
CA LEU A 57 19.61 2.55 4.94
C LEU A 57 20.67 3.42 5.61
N LEU A 58 21.11 3.01 6.80
CA LEU A 58 22.23 3.60 7.55
C LEU A 58 23.55 2.99 7.07
#